data_AF-A0AAV8Y4L5-F1
#
_entry.id   AF-A0AAV8Y4L5-F1
#
_cell.length_a   1.000
_cell.length_b   1.000
_cell.length_c   1.000
_cell.angle_alpha   90.00
_cell.angle_beta   90.00
_cell.angle_gamma   90.00
#
_symmetry.space_group_name_H-M   'P 1'
#
loop_
_entity.id
_entity.type
_entity.pdbx_description
1 polymer ?
#
loop_
_entity_poly.entity_id
_entity_poly.type
_entity_poly.pdbx_seq_one_letter_code
_entity_poly.pdbx_strand_id
1 'polypeptide(L)'
;MKPIFHLPSRYDLSNTLLNEEYNRIKPEVELKIKEANHLLIQCDGWSNIRNEGIINFMITSPSPLFIKSVETRTEKHTSEYIASPLEEILLEYDVKKFLVLITNNAPNMRKATKMLETKYPHLVSFGCFAHTLHLLCQDILKSTSVANILIHTKKHNKEH
;
A
#
# COMPACT_ATOMS: atom_id res chain seq x y z
N MET A 1 -23.66 8.28 39.58
CA MET A 1 -22.87 9.17 38.69
C MET A 1 -23.20 8.80 37.25
N LYS A 2 -23.76 9.73 36.46
CA LYS A 2 -23.77 9.58 34.99
C LYS A 2 -22.33 9.83 34.51
N PRO A 3 -21.77 9.02 33.59
CA PRO A 3 -20.49 9.35 32.99
C PRO A 3 -20.63 10.71 32.27
N ILE A 4 -19.77 11.67 32.61
CA ILE A 4 -19.71 13.01 31.99
C ILE A 4 -19.16 12.93 30.55
N PHE A 5 -18.69 11.74 30.14
CA PHE A 5 -18.19 11.46 28.80
C PHE A 5 -19.31 10.92 27.91
N HIS A 6 -19.70 11.71 26.92
CA HIS A 6 -20.57 11.28 25.83
C HIS A 6 -19.72 10.68 24.71
N LEU A 7 -19.96 9.42 24.36
CA LEU A 7 -19.28 8.79 23.24
C LEU A 7 -19.67 9.51 21.93
N PRO A 8 -18.68 9.81 21.07
CA PRO A 8 -18.97 10.41 19.77
C PRO A 8 -19.81 9.46 18.92
N SER A 9 -20.70 10.03 18.10
CA SER A 9 -21.51 9.26 17.18
C SER A 9 -20.65 8.71 16.03
N ARG A 10 -21.22 7.76 15.28
CA ARG A 10 -20.59 7.28 14.03
C ARG A 10 -20.33 8.42 13.04
N TYR A 11 -21.23 9.41 12.98
CA TYR A 11 -21.08 10.57 12.11
C TYR A 11 -19.92 11.46 12.56
N ASP A 12 -19.80 11.70 13.88
CA ASP A 12 -18.72 12.52 14.43
C ASP A 12 -17.36 11.86 14.19
N LEU A 13 -17.28 10.53 14.36
CA LEU A 13 -16.06 9.77 14.09
C LEU A 13 -15.66 9.78 12.61
N SER A 14 -16.61 9.62 11.67
CA SER A 14 -16.30 9.53 10.24
C SER A 14 -16.20 10.86 9.51
N ASN A 15 -16.62 11.96 10.13
CA ASN A 15 -16.57 13.30 9.54
C ASN A 15 -15.78 14.25 10.43
N THR A 16 -16.40 14.77 11.49
CA THR A 16 -15.85 15.87 12.30
C THR A 16 -14.46 15.54 12.85
N LEU A 17 -14.36 14.48 13.65
CA LEU A 17 -13.12 14.11 14.33
C LEU A 17 -12.05 13.62 13.35
N LEU A 18 -12.44 12.88 12.32
CA LEU A 18 -11.50 12.43 11.29
C LEU A 18 -10.93 13.60 10.49
N ASN A 19 -11.76 14.57 10.11
CA ASN A 19 -11.33 15.76 9.37
C ASN A 19 -10.47 16.66 10.24
N GLU A 20 -10.81 16.83 11.52
CA GLU A 20 -10.00 17.58 12.48
C GLU A 20 -8.61 16.95 12.64
N GLU A 21 -8.54 15.63 12.86
CA GLU A 21 -7.27 14.92 12.98
C GLU A 21 -6.47 14.93 11.68
N TYR A 22 -7.12 14.79 10.53
CA TYR A 22 -6.47 14.93 9.22
C TYR A 22 -5.85 16.31 9.05
N ASN A 23 -6.62 17.38 9.30
CA ASN A 23 -6.14 18.75 9.18
C ASN A 23 -5.05 19.08 10.20
N ARG A 24 -5.08 18.45 11.37
CA ARG A 24 -4.05 18.58 12.41
C ARG A 24 -2.72 17.95 11.99
N ILE A 25 -2.77 16.75 11.39
CA ILE A 25 -1.56 15.96 11.05
C ILE A 25 -0.99 16.32 9.68
N LYS A 26 -1.83 16.76 8.73
CA LYS A 26 -1.42 17.05 7.34
C LYS A 26 -0.21 17.99 7.23
N PRO A 27 -0.15 19.14 7.93
CA PRO A 27 1.01 20.04 7.83
C PRO A 27 2.31 19.40 8.32
N GLU A 28 2.23 18.52 9.33
CA GLU A 28 3.38 17.78 9.86
C GLU A 28 3.91 16.77 8.83
N VAL A 29 3.00 16.07 8.15
CA VAL A 29 3.32 15.14 7.06
C VAL A 29 3.98 15.88 5.90
N GLU A 30 3.39 16.99 5.45
CA GLU A 30 3.92 17.82 4.36
C GLU A 30 5.32 18.37 4.70
N LEU A 31 5.52 18.84 5.93
CA LEU A 31 6.80 19.35 6.39
C LEU A 31 7.88 18.25 6.36
N LYS A 32 7.58 17.05 6.89
CA LYS A 32 8.50 15.91 6.88
C LYS A 32 8.95 15.52 5.47
N ILE A 33 8.01 15.49 4.52
CA ILE A 33 8.31 15.18 3.12
C ILE A 33 9.16 16.30 2.49
N LYS A 34 8.84 17.57 2.80
CA LYS A 34 9.56 18.73 2.26
C LYS A 34 11.00 18.83 2.78
N GLU A 35 11.25 18.49 4.04
CA GLU A 35 12.60 18.51 4.63
C GLU A 35 13.46 17.31 4.22
N ALA A 36 12.84 16.22 3.78
CA ALA A 36 13.58 15.06 3.29
C ALA A 36 14.30 15.34 1.96
N ASN A 37 15.56 14.92 1.90
CA ASN A 37 16.38 14.97 0.68
C ASN A 37 16.15 13.76 -0.23
N HIS A 38 15.80 12.62 0.36
CA HIS A 38 15.58 11.37 -0.35
C HIS A 38 14.29 10.72 0.12
N LEU A 39 13.47 10.33 -0.85
CA LEU A 39 12.16 9.76 -0.66
C LEU A 39 12.07 8.42 -1.39
N LEU A 40 11.26 7.55 -0.84
CA LEU A 40 10.82 6.33 -1.48
C LEU A 40 9.31 6.24 -1.36
N ILE A 41 8.66 5.81 -2.44
CA ILE A 41 7.21 5.64 -2.49
C ILE A 41 6.88 4.15 -2.50
N GLN A 42 5.90 3.78 -1.71
CA GLN A 42 5.38 2.43 -1.60
C GLN A 42 3.91 2.45 -2.02
N CYS A 43 3.53 1.48 -2.85
CA CYS A 43 2.19 1.39 -3.38
C CYS A 43 1.69 -0.05 -3.34
N ASP A 44 0.52 -0.24 -2.74
CA ASP A 44 -0.11 -1.57 -2.65
C ASP A 44 -1.55 -1.51 -3.14
N GLY A 45 -1.87 -2.42 -4.07
CA GLY A 45 -3.21 -2.60 -4.61
C GLY A 45 -3.87 -3.83 -3.99
N TRP A 46 -5.08 -3.66 -3.48
CA TRP A 46 -5.88 -4.75 -2.91
C TRP A 46 -7.35 -4.60 -3.31
N SER A 47 -8.10 -5.69 -3.25
CA SER A 47 -9.55 -5.68 -3.45
C SER A 47 -10.25 -5.76 -2.10
N ASN A 48 -11.24 -4.89 -1.87
CA ASN A 48 -12.05 -4.95 -0.68
C ASN A 48 -13.04 -6.14 -0.73
N ILE A 49 -13.82 -6.33 0.35
CA ILE A 49 -14.80 -7.44 0.44
C ILE A 49 -15.92 -7.36 -0.62
N ARG A 50 -16.09 -6.20 -1.27
CA ARG A 50 -17.04 -5.97 -2.36
C ARG A 50 -16.41 -6.16 -3.75
N ASN A 51 -15.15 -6.63 -3.78
CA ASN A 51 -14.34 -6.76 -4.99
C ASN A 51 -14.07 -5.41 -5.71
N GLU A 52 -14.10 -4.31 -4.95
CA GLU A 52 -13.70 -2.99 -5.44
C GLU A 52 -12.21 -2.83 -5.17
N GLY A 53 -11.46 -2.44 -6.19
CA GLY A 53 -10.04 -2.24 -6.08
C GLY A 53 -9.69 -0.93 -5.37
N ILE A 54 -8.66 -0.98 -4.54
CA ILE A 54 -8.13 0.16 -3.79
C ILE A 54 -6.61 0.15 -3.91
N ILE A 55 -6.03 1.30 -4.17
CA ILE A 55 -4.58 1.50 -4.20
C ILE A 55 -4.18 2.47 -3.11
N ASN A 56 -3.30 2.04 -2.22
CA ASN A 56 -2.75 2.87 -1.15
C ASN A 56 -1.35 3.34 -1.53
N PHE A 57 -1.06 4.61 -1.23
CA PHE A 57 0.22 5.26 -1.48
C PHE A 57 0.82 5.76 -0.18
N MET A 58 2.09 5.43 0.03
CA MET A 58 2.88 5.84 1.17
C MET A 58 4.21 6.41 0.70
N ILE A 59 4.66 7.50 1.33
CA ILE A 59 6.01 8.03 1.16
C ILE A 59 6.78 7.72 2.44
N THR A 60 8.04 7.35 2.30
CA THR A 60 8.91 7.10 3.44
C THR A 60 10.14 7.99 3.35
N SER A 61 10.35 8.76 4.42
CA SER A 61 11.58 9.48 4.71
C SER A 61 12.03 9.09 6.12
N PRO A 62 12.86 8.05 6.21
CA PRO A 62 12.94 7.01 7.27
C PRO A 62 11.67 6.48 7.96
N SER A 63 10.65 7.30 8.17
CA SER A 63 9.36 6.89 8.71
C SER A 63 8.28 6.85 7.62
N PRO A 64 7.40 5.83 7.62
CA PRO A 64 6.32 5.74 6.66
C PRO A 64 5.24 6.79 6.92
N LEU A 65 4.81 7.47 5.87
CA LEU A 65 3.75 8.48 5.86
C LEU A 65 2.69 8.06 4.86
N PHE A 66 1.45 7.94 5.33
CA PHE A 66 0.32 7.68 4.45
C PHE A 66 -0.05 8.94 3.69
N ILE A 67 -0.15 8.84 2.36
CA ILE A 67 -0.41 9.99 1.49
C ILE A 67 -1.84 9.97 0.98
N LYS A 68 -2.24 8.86 0.38
CA LYS A 68 -3.51 8.77 -0.33
C LYS A 68 -3.96 7.32 -0.46
N SER A 69 -5.27 7.14 -0.50
CA SER A 69 -5.91 5.92 -0.97
C SER A 69 -6.82 6.28 -2.14
N VAL A 70 -6.74 5.50 -3.22
CA VAL A 70 -7.53 5.70 -4.43
C VAL A 70 -8.35 4.46 -4.68
N GLU A 71 -9.67 4.62 -4.69
CA GLU A 71 -10.59 3.59 -5.15
C GLU A 71 -10.55 3.52 -6.68
N THR A 72 -10.32 2.33 -7.23
CA THR A 72 -10.19 2.11 -8.67
C THR A 72 -11.54 1.84 -9.35
N ARG A 73 -12.61 1.60 -8.56
CA ARG A 73 -13.97 1.34 -9.05
C ARG A 73 -13.98 0.26 -10.16
N THR A 74 -14.71 0.51 -11.25
CA THR A 74 -14.80 -0.35 -12.44
C THR A 74 -13.62 -0.18 -13.40
N GLU A 75 -12.69 0.74 -13.14
CA GLU A 75 -11.53 0.91 -14.00
C GLU A 75 -10.70 -0.36 -13.96
N LYS A 76 -10.34 -0.84 -15.15
CA LYS A 76 -9.39 -1.95 -15.24
C LYS A 76 -8.12 -1.47 -14.56
N HIS A 77 -7.57 -2.27 -13.66
CA HIS A 77 -6.26 -2.05 -13.03
C HIS A 77 -5.13 -2.12 -14.06
N THR A 78 -5.17 -1.28 -15.08
CA THR A 78 -4.16 -1.16 -16.11
C THR A 78 -2.93 -0.51 -15.50
N SER A 79 -1.78 -0.82 -16.07
CA SER A 79 -0.51 -0.17 -15.70
C SER A 79 -0.57 1.34 -15.82
N GLU A 80 -1.28 1.84 -16.82
CA GLU A 80 -1.45 3.25 -17.15
C GLU A 80 -2.26 3.96 -16.05
N TYR A 81 -3.35 3.34 -15.59
CA TYR A 81 -4.17 3.85 -14.50
C TYR A 81 -3.41 3.89 -13.17
N ILE A 82 -2.53 2.91 -12.92
CA ILE A 82 -1.68 2.87 -11.71
C ILE A 82 -0.54 3.90 -11.79
N ALA A 83 0.04 4.10 -12.98
CA ALA A 83 1.15 5.00 -13.18
C ALA A 83 0.76 6.48 -12.99
N SER A 84 -0.47 6.86 -13.37
CA SER A 84 -0.95 8.25 -13.23
C SER A 84 -0.91 8.79 -11.79
N PRO A 85 -1.56 8.16 -10.79
CA PRO A 85 -1.52 8.65 -9.42
C PRO A 85 -0.13 8.54 -8.79
N LEU A 86 0.69 7.56 -9.19
CA LEU A 86 2.10 7.51 -8.79
C LEU A 86 2.84 8.75 -9.30
N GLU A 87 2.70 9.07 -10.58
CA GLU A 87 3.33 10.23 -11.19
C GLU A 87 2.84 11.55 -10.59
N GLU A 88 1.55 11.69 -10.32
CA GLU A 88 0.99 12.86 -9.63
C GLU A 88 1.70 13.12 -8.30
N ILE A 89 1.87 12.08 -7.48
CA ILE A 89 2.56 12.19 -6.18
C ILE A 89 4.05 12.53 -6.38
N LEU A 90 4.72 11.90 -7.34
CA LEU A 90 6.12 12.20 -7.66
C LEU A 90 6.30 13.68 -8.04
N LEU A 91 5.41 14.23 -8.86
CA LEU A 91 5.45 15.61 -9.29
C LEU A 91 5.09 16.59 -8.15
N GLU A 92 4.11 16.24 -7.32
CA GLU A 92 3.68 17.05 -6.17
C GLU A 92 4.82 17.28 -5.17
N TYR A 93 5.65 16.26 -4.90
CA TYR A 93 6.72 16.30 -3.90
C TYR A 93 8.14 16.39 -4.48
N ASP A 94 8.27 16.85 -5.73
CA ASP A 94 9.51 16.90 -6.51
C ASP A 94 10.11 15.50 -6.82
N VAL A 95 9.94 15.08 -8.07
CA VAL A 95 10.37 13.78 -8.58
C VAL A 95 11.87 13.52 -8.39
N LYS A 96 12.70 14.57 -8.27
CA LYS A 96 14.15 14.44 -8.06
C LYS A 96 14.51 13.91 -6.68
N LYS A 97 13.63 14.08 -5.69
CA LYS A 97 13.83 13.54 -4.35
C LYS A 97 13.56 12.04 -4.27
N PHE A 98 12.79 11.51 -5.21
CA PHE A 98 12.45 10.09 -5.24
C PHE A 98 13.56 9.29 -5.91
N LEU A 99 13.94 8.18 -5.27
CA LEU A 99 14.91 7.23 -5.81
C LEU A 99 14.28 5.88 -6.07
N VAL A 100 13.29 5.50 -5.26
CA VAL A 100 12.77 4.13 -5.21
C VAL A 100 11.25 4.08 -5.27
N LEU A 101 10.73 3.19 -6.14
CA LEU A 101 9.33 2.80 -6.20
C LEU A 101 9.20 1.36 -5.68
N ILE A 102 8.42 1.13 -4.62
CA ILE A 102 8.14 -0.22 -4.11
C ILE A 102 6.68 -0.56 -4.39
N THR A 103 6.42 -1.64 -5.11
CA THR A 103 5.05 -2.11 -5.35
C THR A 103 4.88 -3.58 -5.02
N ASN A 104 3.65 -4.05 -4.85
CA ASN A 104 3.42 -5.49 -4.90
C ASN A 104 3.83 -6.06 -6.28
N ASN A 105 4.05 -7.37 -6.34
CA ASN A 105 4.65 -8.01 -7.51
C ASN A 105 3.65 -8.29 -8.65
N ALA A 106 2.44 -7.71 -8.60
CA ALA A 106 1.44 -7.93 -9.62
C ALA A 106 1.91 -7.41 -11.00
N PRO A 107 1.56 -8.09 -12.11
CA PRO A 107 2.08 -7.75 -13.44
C PRO A 107 1.81 -6.30 -13.88
N ASN A 108 0.62 -5.79 -13.57
CA ASN A 108 0.20 -4.42 -13.86
C ASN A 108 0.97 -3.38 -13.04
N MET A 109 1.24 -3.66 -11.76
CA MET A 109 2.04 -2.79 -10.89
C MET A 109 3.47 -2.67 -11.38
N ARG A 110 4.10 -3.81 -11.71
CA ARG A 110 5.45 -3.84 -12.30
C ARG A 110 5.54 -3.10 -13.63
N LYS A 111 4.52 -3.22 -14.47
CA LYS A 111 4.47 -2.49 -15.74
C LYS A 111 4.30 -0.98 -15.51
N ALA A 112 3.48 -0.58 -14.54
CA ALA A 112 3.31 0.83 -14.14
C ALA A 112 4.63 1.46 -13.67
N THR A 113 5.36 0.80 -12.77
CA THR A 113 6.66 1.31 -12.30
C THR A 113 7.68 1.36 -13.42
N LYS A 114 7.69 0.37 -14.33
CA LYS A 114 8.60 0.37 -15.48
C LYS A 114 8.36 1.54 -16.43
N MET A 115 7.09 1.94 -16.62
CA MET A 115 6.77 3.14 -17.39
C MET A 115 7.37 4.40 -16.74
N LEU A 116 7.29 4.50 -15.41
CA LEU A 116 7.87 5.63 -14.67
C LEU A 116 9.40 5.62 -14.70
N GLU A 117 10.06 4.46 -14.57
CA GLU A 117 11.52 4.35 -14.74
C GLU A 117 11.95 4.79 -16.15
N THR A 118 11.16 4.48 -17.17
CA THR A 118 11.45 4.89 -18.55
C THR A 118 11.35 6.41 -18.70
N LYS A 119 10.37 7.03 -18.03
CA LYS A 119 10.16 8.49 -18.05
C LYS A 119 11.15 9.24 -17.16
N TYR A 120 11.56 8.64 -16.06
CA TYR A 120 12.46 9.19 -15.04
C TYR A 120 13.60 8.19 -14.78
N PRO A 121 14.69 8.22 -15.58
CA PRO A 121 15.74 7.21 -15.54
C PRO A 121 16.51 7.08 -14.22
N HIS A 122 16.38 8.05 -13.30
CA HIS A 122 16.97 7.99 -11.97
C HIS A 122 16.16 7.14 -10.97
N LEU A 123 14.91 6.80 -11.30
CA LEU A 123 14.07 5.94 -10.46
C LEU A 123 14.42 4.47 -10.64
N VAL A 124 14.35 3.72 -9.54
CA VAL A 124 14.49 2.26 -9.51
C VAL A 124 13.28 1.65 -8.83
N SER A 125 12.73 0.58 -9.39
CA SER A 125 11.59 -0.13 -8.82
C SER A 125 11.98 -1.47 -8.23
N PHE A 126 11.43 -1.75 -7.05
CA PHE A 126 11.56 -3.03 -6.37
C PHE A 126 10.20 -3.65 -6.11
N GLY A 127 10.18 -4.98 -6.15
CA GLY A 127 9.05 -5.76 -5.69
C GLY A 127 8.93 -5.75 -4.16
N CYS A 128 7.72 -5.98 -3.67
CA CYS A 128 7.43 -6.09 -2.24
C CYS A 128 8.09 -7.34 -1.66
N PHE A 129 9.01 -7.15 -0.71
CA PHE A 129 9.69 -8.26 -0.04
C PHE A 129 8.74 -9.19 0.71
N ALA A 130 7.70 -8.64 1.37
CA ALA A 130 6.70 -9.46 2.05
C ALA A 130 5.95 -10.39 1.08
N HIS A 131 5.63 -9.89 -0.12
CA HIS A 131 5.02 -10.73 -1.15
C HIS A 131 5.99 -11.80 -1.66
N THR A 132 7.26 -11.45 -1.87
CA THR A 132 8.31 -12.43 -2.23
C THR A 132 8.46 -13.51 -1.17
N LEU A 133 8.48 -13.15 0.12
CA LEU A 133 8.54 -14.10 1.22
C LEU A 133 7.29 -14.98 1.27
N HIS A 134 6.10 -14.42 1.03
CA HIS A 134 4.87 -15.19 0.95
C HIS A 134 4.92 -16.24 -0.15
N LEU A 135 5.38 -15.87 -1.35
CA LEU A 135 5.55 -16.81 -2.47
C LEU A 135 6.56 -17.90 -2.14
N LEU A 136 7.71 -17.55 -1.54
CA LEU A 136 8.70 -18.51 -1.08
C LEU A 136 8.08 -19.52 -0.09
N CYS A 137 7.33 -19.03 0.90
CA CYS A 137 6.61 -19.89 1.83
C CYS A 137 5.61 -20.80 1.11
N GLN A 138 4.84 -20.29 0.15
CA GLN A 138 3.92 -21.12 -0.64
C GLN A 138 4.66 -22.23 -1.39
N ASP A 139 5.82 -21.95 -1.96
CA ASP A 139 6.61 -22.94 -2.72
C ASP A 139 7.20 -24.01 -1.79
N ILE A 140 7.67 -23.61 -0.60
CA ILE A 140 8.09 -24.56 0.45
C ILE A 140 6.93 -25.48 0.85
N LEU A 141 5.72 -24.93 1.06
CA LEU A 141 4.54 -25.71 1.45
C LEU A 141 4.06 -26.67 0.34
N LYS A 142 4.37 -26.38 -0.92
CA LYS A 142 4.08 -27.27 -2.08
C LYS A 142 5.12 -28.37 -2.27
N SER A 143 6.29 -28.27 -1.63
CA SER A 143 7.31 -29.33 -1.68
C SER A 143 6.73 -30.64 -1.15
N THR A 144 6.96 -31.74 -1.88
CA THR A 144 6.37 -33.07 -1.60
C THR A 144 6.53 -33.49 -0.14
N SER A 145 7.70 -33.26 0.44
CA SER A 145 7.99 -33.64 1.83
C SER A 145 7.13 -32.86 2.84
N VAL A 146 6.88 -31.57 2.60
CA VAL A 146 6.09 -30.70 3.49
C VAL A 146 4.59 -30.88 3.24
N ALA A 147 4.18 -30.98 1.97
CA ALA A 147 2.80 -31.20 1.57
C ALA A 147 2.21 -32.48 2.19
N ASN A 148 3.00 -33.57 2.23
CA ASN A 148 2.57 -34.81 2.86
C ASN A 148 2.30 -34.65 4.36
N ILE A 149 3.13 -33.89 5.08
CA ILE A 149 2.91 -33.59 6.51
C ILE A 149 1.66 -32.74 6.72
N LEU A 150 1.43 -31.75 5.85
CA LEU A 150 0.24 -30.89 5.88
C LEU A 150 -1.06 -31.66 5.65
N ILE A 151 -1.06 -32.66 4.77
CA ILE A 151 -2.24 -33.49 4.49
C ILE A 151 -2.59 -34.34 5.73
N HIS A 152 -1.59 -34.93 6.38
CA HIS A 152 -1.81 -35.75 7.58
C HIS A 152 -2.31 -34.91 8.77
N THR A 153 -1.75 -33.72 8.97
CA THR A 153 -2.18 -32.80 10.05
C THR A 153 -3.56 -32.20 9.80
N LYS A 154 -3.92 -31.86 8.55
CA LYS A 154 -5.28 -31.39 8.22
C LYS A 154 -6.35 -32.47 8.33
N LYS A 155 -6.02 -33.75 8.14
CA LYS A 155 -6.96 -34.86 8.37
C LYS A 155 -7.28 -35.02 9.87
N HIS A 156 -6.26 -34.98 10.73
CA HIS A 156 -6.44 -35.07 12.19
C HIS A 156 -7.30 -33.93 12.77
N ASN A 157 -7.19 -32.70 12.25
CA ASN A 157 -8.00 -31.57 12.70
C ASN A 157 -9.44 -31.53 12.16
N LYS A 158 -9.83 -32.45 11.27
CA LYS A 158 -11.23 -32.59 10.79
C LYS A 158 -12.00 -33.71 11.51
N GLU A 159 -11.31 -34.53 12.29
CA GLU A 159 -11.89 -35.63 13.07
C GLU A 159 -12.20 -35.21 14.53
N HIS A 160 -12.06 -33.92 14.83
CA HIS A 160 -12.49 -33.23 16.04
C HIS A 160 -13.33 -32.01 15.65
#